data_AF-A0A2M7NS19-F1
#
_entry.id   AF-A0A2M7NS19-F1
#
_cell.length_a   1.000
_cell.length_b   1.000
_cell.length_c   1.000
_cell.angle_alpha   90.00
_cell.angle_beta   90.00
_cell.angle_gamma   90.00
#
_symmetry.space_group_name_H-M   'P 1'
#
loop_
_entity.id
_entity.type
_entity.pdbx_description
1 polymer ?
#
loop_
_entity_poly.entity_id
_entity_poly.type
_entity_poly.pdbx_seq_one_letter_code
_entity_poly.pdbx_strand_id
1 'polypeptide(L)' 'MNEKISIEEFDNKKYQIRLIEPLEDEKAVLTHYLHNIHNGVSKHYKKDALKFVKKFVDLIIENETKFNNKTLKLAS' A
#
# COMPACT_ATOMS: atom_id res chain seq x y z
N MET A 1 -18.71 -1.63 16.63
CA MET A 1 -17.73 -0.55 16.43
C MET A 1 -17.26 -0.63 14.99
N ASN A 2 -17.47 0.42 14.18
CA ASN A 2 -16.88 0.51 12.84
C ASN A 2 -15.52 1.19 13.00
N GLU A 3 -14.46 0.41 13.07
CA GLU A 3 -13.10 0.95 13.09
C GLU A 3 -12.81 1.58 11.72
N LYS A 4 -12.79 2.91 11.68
CA LYS A 4 -12.34 3.66 10.49
C LYS A 4 -10.84 3.80 10.61
N ILE A 5 -10.10 2.88 9.99
CA ILE A 5 -8.66 3.04 9.79
C ILE A 5 -8.48 4.28 8.89
N SER A 6 -7.85 5.34 9.41
CA SER A 6 -7.53 6.51 8.60
C SER A 6 -6.34 6.21 7.69
N ILE A 7 -6.31 6.83 6.50
CA ILE A 7 -5.17 6.68 5.57
C ILE A 7 -3.88 7.21 6.22
N GLU A 8 -4.00 8.21 7.09
CA GLU A 8 -2.90 8.79 7.86
C GLU A 8 -2.32 7.78 8.87
N GLU A 9 -3.15 6.96 9.52
CA GLU A 9 -2.68 5.86 10.37
C GLU A 9 -2.03 4.73 9.56
N PHE A 10 -2.42 4.54 8.30
CA PHE A 10 -1.75 3.61 7.39
C PHE A 10 -0.36 4.10 6.97
N ASP A 11 -0.17 5.42 6.83
CA ASP A 11 1.03 6.08 6.29
C ASP A 11 2.14 6.31 7.35
N ASN A 12 1.84 6.10 8.63
CA ASN A 12 2.67 6.58 9.74
C ASN A 12 3.94 5.75 10.04
N LYS A 13 4.24 4.72 9.23
CA LYS A 13 5.51 3.99 9.36
C LYS A 13 6.54 4.64 8.45
N LYS A 14 7.48 5.38 9.02
CA LYS A 14 8.65 5.98 8.32
C LYS A 14 9.44 5.01 7.44
N TYR A 15 9.32 3.69 7.65
CA TYR A 15 9.87 2.64 6.78
C TYR A 15 9.11 2.46 5.46
N GLN A 16 7.80 2.72 5.44
CA GLN A 16 6.98 2.66 4.22
C GLN A 16 7.34 3.81 3.27
N ILE A 17 7.62 5.01 3.77
CA ILE A 17 7.86 6.22 2.95
C ILE A 17 8.84 6.00 1.79
N ARG A 18 9.94 5.25 1.99
CA ARG A 18 10.92 4.92 0.92
C ARG A 18 10.48 3.83 -0.05
N LEU A 19 9.49 3.00 0.32
CA LEU A 19 8.90 1.94 -0.51
C LEU A 19 7.77 2.48 -1.40
N ILE A 20 7.03 3.50 -0.94
CA ILE A 20 5.83 4.06 -1.58
C ILE A 20 6.09 5.35 -2.37
N GLU A 21 7.28 5.94 -2.29
CA GLU A 21 7.69 7.08 -3.13
C GLU A 21 7.43 6.85 -4.64
N PRO A 22 7.74 5.67 -5.23
CA PRO A 22 7.41 5.37 -6.63
C PRO A 22 5.92 5.17 -6.92
N LEU A 23 5.09 5.18 -5.89
CA LEU A 23 3.66 4.88 -5.92
C LEU A 23 2.80 6.12 -5.56
N GLU A 24 3.42 7.29 -5.41
CA GLU A 24 2.77 8.51 -4.94
C GLU A 24 1.63 8.98 -5.87
N ASP A 25 1.83 8.88 -7.19
CA ASP A 25 0.79 9.15 -8.19
C ASP A 25 -0.36 8.13 -8.12
N GLU A 26 -0.05 6.88 -7.80
CA GLU A 26 -1.04 5.79 -7.72
C GLU A 26 -1.79 5.79 -6.37
N LYS A 27 -1.23 6.43 -5.33
CA LYS A 27 -1.87 6.65 -4.01
C LYS A 27 -3.14 7.49 -4.15
N ALA A 28 -3.15 8.44 -5.08
CA ALA A 28 -4.33 9.26 -5.35
C ALA A 28 -5.55 8.39 -5.73
N VAL A 29 -5.37 7.36 -6.56
CA VAL A 29 -6.47 6.47 -6.99
C VAL A 29 -7.07 5.70 -5.81
N LEU A 30 -6.23 5.20 -4.89
CA LEU A 30 -6.70 4.53 -3.68
C LEU A 30 -7.48 5.50 -2.79
N THR A 31 -6.99 6.73 -2.61
CA THR A 31 -7.69 7.77 -1.84
C THR A 31 -9.06 8.08 -2.44
N HIS A 32 -9.15 8.26 -3.76
CA HIS A 32 -10.43 8.50 -4.45
C HIS A 32 -11.37 7.29 -4.32
N TYR A 33 -10.86 6.06 -4.40
CA TYR A 33 -11.68 4.87 -4.20
C TYR A 33 -12.28 4.81 -2.79
N LEU A 34 -11.45 5.00 -1.76
CA LEU A 34 -11.86 4.93 -0.36
C LEU A 34 -12.84 6.05 0.01
N HIS A 35 -12.57 7.29 -0.43
CA HIS A 35 -13.45 8.43 -0.19
C HIS A 35 -14.84 8.22 -0.80
N ASN A 36 -14.90 7.57 -1.97
CA ASN A 36 -16.13 7.37 -2.74
C ASN A 36 -16.80 6.01 -2.51
N ILE A 37 -16.40 5.24 -1.48
CA ILE A 37 -16.93 3.89 -1.26
C ILE A 37 -18.43 3.90 -0.94
N HIS A 38 -18.93 4.98 -0.34
CA HIS A 38 -20.33 5.12 0.09
C HIS A 38 -21.24 5.86 -0.90
N ASN A 39 -20.70 6.57 -1.90
CA ASN A 39 -21.49 7.41 -2.82
C ASN A 39 -21.64 6.80 -4.23
N GLY A 40 -21.19 5.56 -4.43
CA GLY A 40 -21.29 4.86 -5.72
C GLY A 40 -20.28 5.29 -6.80
N VAL A 41 -19.50 6.34 -6.56
CA VAL A 41 -18.45 6.83 -7.49
C VAL A 41 -17.19 5.95 -7.40
N SER A 42 -17.00 5.21 -6.30
CA SER A 42 -15.89 4.24 -6.12
C SER A 42 -15.76 3.22 -7.24
N LYS A 43 -16.85 2.86 -7.93
CA LYS A 43 -16.82 1.89 -9.05
C LYS A 43 -15.82 2.29 -10.15
N HIS A 44 -15.62 3.58 -10.37
CA HIS A 44 -14.70 4.11 -11.38
C HIS A 44 -13.23 3.93 -10.98
N TYR A 45 -12.95 3.89 -9.68
CA TYR A 45 -11.59 3.78 -9.14
C TYR A 45 -11.26 2.36 -8.67
N LYS A 46 -12.25 1.48 -8.52
CA LYS A 46 -12.11 0.15 -7.91
C LYS A 46 -11.02 -0.71 -8.56
N LYS A 47 -10.99 -0.76 -9.89
CA LYS A 47 -10.05 -1.60 -10.63
C LYS A 47 -8.61 -1.15 -10.40
N ASP A 48 -8.38 0.15 -10.48
CA ASP A 48 -7.05 0.74 -10.37
C ASP A 48 -6.57 0.78 -8.92
N ALA A 49 -7.49 1.01 -7.95
CA ALA A 49 -7.21 0.86 -6.53
C ALA A 49 -6.83 -0.58 -6.16
N LEU A 50 -7.50 -1.58 -6.73
CA LEU A 50 -7.14 -2.99 -6.50
C LEU A 50 -5.77 -3.32 -7.09
N LYS A 51 -5.44 -2.79 -8.27
CA LYS A 51 -4.13 -2.96 -8.90
C LYS A 51 -3.02 -2.36 -8.04
N PHE A 52 -3.26 -1.16 -7.51
CA PHE A 52 -2.35 -0.49 -6.59
C PHE A 52 -2.08 -1.31 -5.33
N VAL A 53 -3.14 -1.79 -4.66
CA VAL A 53 -2.99 -2.60 -3.43
C VAL A 53 -2.18 -3.88 -3.70
N LYS A 54 -2.42 -4.56 -4.83
CA LYS A 54 -1.64 -5.74 -5.21
C LYS A 54 -0.15 -5.41 -5.39
N LYS A 55 0.16 -4.38 -6.17
CA LYS A 55 1.54 -3.91 -6.40
C LYS A 55 2.23 -3.53 -5.08
N PHE A 56 1.51 -2.88 -4.17
CA PHE A 56 2.02 -2.51 -2.85
C PHE A 56 2.33 -3.75 -1.99
N VAL A 57 1.44 -4.75 -1.97
CA VAL A 57 1.66 -6.01 -1.25
C VAL A 57 2.86 -6.78 -1.84
N ASP A 58 2.96 -6.87 -3.16
CA ASP A 58 4.09 -7.53 -3.84
C ASP A 58 5.42 -6.87 -3.48
N LEU A 59 5.47 -5.53 -3.46
CA LEU A 59 6.65 -4.79 -3.03
C LEU A 59 7.04 -5.06 -1.57
N ILE A 60 6.07 -5.17 -0.67
CA ILE A 60 6.35 -5.55 0.73
C ILE A 60 6.97 -6.94 0.80
N ILE A 61 6.33 -7.93 0.16
CA ILE A 61 6.79 -9.33 0.15
C ILE A 61 8.20 -9.43 -0.42
N GLU A 62 8.48 -8.75 -1.54
CA GLU A 62 9.81 -8.71 -2.13
C GLU A 62 10.87 -8.13 -1.19
N ASN A 63 10.54 -7.04 -0.50
CA ASN A 63 11.47 -6.41 0.44
C ASN A 63 11.74 -7.29 1.65
N GLU A 64 10.71 -7.93 2.22
CA GLU A 64 10.87 -8.89 3.32
C GLU A 64 11.70 -10.10 2.89
N THR A 65 11.47 -10.63 1.68
CA THR A 65 12.24 -11.75 1.12
C THR A 65 13.71 -11.37 0.91
N LYS A 66 13.98 -10.18 0.34
CA LYS A 66 15.36 -9.66 0.15
C LYS A 66 16.08 -9.46 1.49
N PHE A 67 15.38 -8.96 2.51
CA PHE A 67 15.93 -8.78 3.86
C PHE A 67 16.30 -10.12 4.51
N ASN A 68 15.41 -11.11 4.45
CA ASN A 68 15.64 -12.43 5.04
C ASN A 68 16.82 -13.15 4.37
N ASN A 69 16.91 -13.11 3.05
CA ASN A 69 18.02 -13.71 2.30
C ASN A 69 19.37 -13.04 2.60
N LYS A 70 19.39 -11.73 2.81
CA LYS A 70 20.60 -11.01 3.24
C LYS A 70 21.07 -11.45 4.63
N THR A 71 20.13 -11.64 5.56
CA THR A 71 20.41 -12.08 6.92
C THR A 71 21.00 -13.51 6.93
N LEU A 72 20.44 -14.42 6.13
CA LEU A 72 20.95 -15.79 5.99
C LEU A 72 22.37 -15.83 5.43
N LYS A 73 22.68 -14.99 4.43
CA LYS A 73 24.02 -14.92 3.81
C LYS A 73 25.10 -14.32 4.73
N LEU A 74 24.71 -13.55 5.74
CA LEU A 74 25.63 -12.98 6.74
C LEU A 74 25.86 -13.94 7.93
N ALA A 75 25.01 -14.94 8.09
CA ALA A 75 25.08 -15.93 9.17
C ALA A 75 25.81 -17.23 8.77
N SER A 76 26.16 -17.38 7.49
CA SER A 76 26.89 -18.50 6.88
C SER A 76 28.31 -18.12 6.50
#